data_AF-A0AAP8TX32-F1
#
_entry.id   AF-A0AAP8TX32-F1
#
_cell.length_a   1.000
_cell.length_b   1.000
_cell.length_c   1.000
_cell.angle_alpha   90.00
_cell.angle_beta   90.00
_cell.angle_gamma   90.00
#
_symmetry.space_group_name_H-M   'P 1'
#
loop_
_entity.id
_entity.type
_entity.pdbx_description
1 polymer ?
#
loop_
_entity_poly.entity_id
_entity_poly.type
_entity_poly.pdbx_seq_one_letter_code
_entity_poly.pdbx_strand_id
1 'polypeptide(L)'
;MKRAVIAALLSVLISGCGPKALSPEQIQQVDDLKSELVSTDAEIENAAKQQDTLNGGLIKSLVMARLEILKTNKALIQQRINAIESGSKVEIVTNQTAPDLKLAEKLTAELAMLTREISTAKQEAAQYDGGLVGSIKKATIATQEQSLAMLQQKLLSAKYGLAVPTIAHHATSTASKSNQREEPVAKDALLPPGIGPFGLQMGLTKKNVEDMTGVTLTAIPNRLNIYTTEVVPKTYYAFETYILLISPKVGLCRIRALSGDINTDSYGVELKSRVKDIAKSLTANYGKGNATDLLLPGSLWKEPGDWMMGLLKKERYFGIDWEEKKDKPFKNDLQGIMLEATAVNSGVGSVYLQYDFKNVDECIKEANDKENSAL
;
A
#
# COMPACT_ATOMS: atom_id res chain seq x y z
N MET A 1 -9.95 21.49 -85.35
CA MET A 1 -9.52 20.36 -84.51
C MET A 1 -9.06 20.89 -83.15
N LYS A 2 -9.66 20.37 -82.06
CA LYS A 2 -9.21 20.28 -80.64
C LYS A 2 -8.47 21.49 -80.02
N ARG A 3 -9.14 22.34 -79.21
CA ARG A 3 -9.44 22.27 -77.76
C ARG A 3 -8.21 22.48 -76.83
N ALA A 4 -8.33 23.51 -75.99
CA ALA A 4 -7.42 24.04 -74.97
C ALA A 4 -7.15 23.11 -73.78
N VAL A 5 -5.99 23.25 -73.11
CA VAL A 5 -5.68 22.96 -71.68
C VAL A 5 -4.34 23.69 -71.36
N ILE A 6 -4.31 24.79 -70.60
CA ILE A 6 -4.17 24.97 -69.13
C ILE A 6 -2.75 24.69 -68.58
N ALA A 7 -2.25 25.70 -67.86
CA ALA A 7 -1.00 25.81 -67.11
C ALA A 7 -0.87 24.83 -65.93
N ALA A 8 0.36 24.58 -65.46
CA ALA A 8 0.63 24.36 -64.04
C ALA A 8 2.13 24.50 -63.72
N LEU A 9 2.42 25.45 -62.82
CA LEU A 9 3.67 25.56 -62.08
C LEU A 9 3.94 24.27 -61.28
N LEU A 10 5.11 23.67 -61.46
CA LEU A 10 5.67 22.69 -60.52
C LEU A 10 6.50 23.42 -59.47
N SER A 11 5.84 24.15 -58.56
CA SER A 11 6.41 24.42 -57.24
C SER A 11 6.06 23.23 -56.35
N VAL A 12 7.02 22.32 -56.22
CA VAL A 12 6.99 21.22 -55.24
C VAL A 12 7.00 21.86 -53.84
N LEU A 13 5.81 22.08 -53.29
CA LEU A 13 5.63 22.30 -51.87
C LEU A 13 5.97 20.98 -51.17
N ILE A 14 7.22 20.85 -50.75
CA ILE A 14 7.58 19.95 -49.66
C ILE A 14 6.98 20.60 -48.41
N SER A 15 5.67 20.41 -48.23
CA SER A 15 5.03 20.58 -46.93
C SER A 15 5.52 19.44 -46.06
N GLY A 16 6.78 19.52 -45.62
CA GLY A 16 7.20 18.79 -44.45
C GLY A 16 6.21 19.17 -43.35
N CYS A 17 5.44 18.20 -42.86
CA CYS A 17 4.67 18.37 -41.64
C CYS A 17 5.67 18.75 -40.55
N GLY A 18 5.84 20.06 -40.32
CA GLY A 18 6.51 20.57 -39.13
C GLY A 18 5.78 20.08 -37.90
N PRO A 19 6.44 20.06 -36.73
CA PRO A 19 5.80 19.66 -35.48
C PRO A 19 4.51 20.45 -35.31
N LYS A 20 3.41 19.72 -35.07
CA LYS A 20 2.09 20.32 -34.85
C LYS A 20 2.23 21.36 -33.74
N ALA A 21 1.85 22.60 -34.01
CA ALA A 21 1.85 23.63 -32.99
C ALA A 21 1.02 23.16 -31.78
N LEU A 22 1.55 23.36 -30.57
CA LEU A 22 0.88 22.99 -29.32
C LEU A 22 -0.47 23.70 -29.22
N SER A 23 -1.48 23.01 -28.68
CA SER A 23 -2.75 23.66 -28.36
C SER A 23 -2.59 24.66 -27.21
N PRO A 24 -3.48 25.65 -27.06
CA PRO A 24 -3.46 26.56 -25.91
C PRO A 24 -3.46 25.84 -24.56
N GLU A 25 -4.16 24.71 -24.45
CA GLU A 25 -4.20 23.87 -23.25
C GLU A 25 -2.85 23.17 -22.99
N GLN A 26 -2.19 22.71 -24.05
CA GLN A 26 -0.85 22.11 -23.94
C GLN A 26 0.21 23.13 -23.56
N ILE A 27 0.11 24.36 -24.07
CA ILE A 27 0.99 25.47 -23.69
C ILE A 27 0.84 25.77 -22.21
N GLN A 28 -0.40 25.94 -21.72
CA GLN A 28 -0.67 26.17 -20.31
C GLN A 28 -0.17 25.03 -19.43
N GLN A 29 -0.37 23.77 -19.85
CA GLN A 29 0.13 22.61 -19.13
C GLN A 29 1.67 22.58 -19.04
N VAL A 30 2.36 22.98 -20.11
CA VAL A 30 3.83 23.07 -20.13
C VAL A 30 4.31 24.20 -19.21
N ASP A 31 3.64 25.34 -19.21
CA ASP A 31 3.98 26.46 -18.33
C ASP A 31 3.80 26.09 -16.85
N ASP A 32 2.70 25.41 -16.52
CA ASP A 32 2.46 24.87 -15.17
C ASP A 32 3.58 23.89 -14.77
N LEU A 33 3.93 22.94 -15.64
CA LEU A 33 5.00 21.97 -15.40
C LEU A 33 6.38 22.62 -15.24
N LYS A 34 6.66 23.70 -15.98
CA LYS A 34 7.91 24.48 -15.82
C LYS A 34 7.95 25.18 -14.47
N SER A 35 6.82 25.70 -13.98
CA SER A 35 6.71 26.25 -12.64
C SER A 35 6.97 25.19 -11.55
N GLU A 36 6.37 24.01 -11.69
CA GLU A 36 6.60 22.87 -10.78
C GLU A 36 8.07 22.42 -10.80
N LEU A 37 8.73 22.44 -11.97
CA LEU A 37 10.14 22.11 -12.11
C LEU A 37 11.04 23.07 -11.33
N VAL A 38 10.78 24.38 -11.41
CA VAL A 38 11.53 25.40 -10.67
C VAL A 38 11.39 25.21 -9.16
N SER A 39 10.16 24.94 -8.67
CA SER A 39 9.93 24.66 -7.25
C SER A 39 10.67 23.40 -6.81
N THR A 40 10.59 22.33 -7.60
CA THR A 40 11.26 21.05 -7.31
C THR A 40 12.78 21.22 -7.25
N ASP A 41 13.36 22.01 -8.15
CA ASP A 41 14.80 22.31 -8.16
C ASP A 41 15.26 23.05 -6.90
N ALA A 42 14.48 24.02 -6.42
CA ALA A 42 14.77 24.72 -5.18
C ALA A 42 14.73 23.77 -3.96
N GLU A 43 13.81 22.81 -3.93
CA GLU A 43 13.73 21.80 -2.88
C GLU A 43 14.90 20.81 -2.92
N ILE A 44 15.33 20.39 -4.11
CA ILE A 44 16.53 19.56 -4.30
C ILE A 44 17.76 20.27 -3.74
N GLU A 45 17.94 21.55 -4.09
CA GLU A 45 19.09 22.33 -3.60
C GLU A 45 19.08 22.46 -2.08
N ASN A 46 17.90 22.69 -1.49
CA ASN A 46 17.75 22.77 -0.04
C ASN A 46 18.08 21.43 0.65
N ALA A 47 17.52 20.31 0.14
CA ALA A 47 17.78 18.98 0.69
C ALA A 47 19.25 18.57 0.55
N ALA A 48 19.90 18.92 -0.57
CA ALA A 48 21.33 18.68 -0.76
C ALA A 48 22.19 19.46 0.26
N LYS A 49 21.92 20.76 0.44
CA LYS A 49 22.61 21.56 1.48
C LYS A 49 22.41 20.97 2.87
N GLN A 50 21.19 20.56 3.19
CA GLN A 50 20.88 19.95 4.49
C GLN A 50 21.64 18.62 4.67
N GLN A 51 21.70 17.77 3.64
CA GLN A 51 22.46 16.52 3.68
C GLN A 51 23.95 16.74 3.99
N ASP A 52 24.55 17.79 3.41
CA ASP A 52 25.97 18.12 3.58
C ASP A 52 26.30 18.60 5.00
N THR A 53 25.32 19.17 5.71
CA THR A 53 25.49 19.57 7.12
C THR A 53 25.40 18.40 8.12
N LEU A 54 24.99 17.20 7.67
CA LEU A 54 24.69 16.06 8.53
C LEU A 54 25.79 15.00 8.51
N ASN A 55 26.19 14.57 9.71
CA ASN A 55 27.16 13.50 9.95
C ASN A 55 26.45 12.16 10.21
N GLY A 56 26.12 11.43 9.15
CA GLY A 56 25.52 10.08 9.25
C GLY A 56 24.17 10.05 10.00
N GLY A 57 23.73 8.84 10.36
CA GLY A 57 22.55 8.62 11.19
C GLY A 57 21.19 8.79 10.48
N LEU A 58 20.12 8.58 11.25
CA LEU A 58 18.73 8.51 10.74
C LEU A 58 18.31 9.77 9.96
N ILE A 59 18.62 10.96 10.49
CA ILE A 59 18.23 12.23 9.84
C ILE A 59 18.89 12.35 8.47
N LYS A 60 20.17 11.95 8.33
CA LYS A 60 20.85 11.95 7.03
C LYS A 60 20.20 10.95 6.07
N SER A 61 19.88 9.75 6.54
CA SER A 61 19.18 8.73 5.73
C SER A 61 17.83 9.23 5.21
N LEU A 62 17.05 9.93 6.06
CA LEU A 62 15.78 10.54 5.66
C LEU A 62 15.97 11.65 4.63
N VAL A 63 16.93 12.55 4.83
CA VAL A 63 17.23 13.63 3.88
C VAL A 63 17.74 13.08 2.53
N MET A 64 18.55 12.01 2.55
CA MET A 64 18.99 11.31 1.33
C MET A 64 17.80 10.69 0.58
N ALA A 65 16.88 10.03 1.28
CA ALA A 65 15.68 9.48 0.67
C ALA A 65 14.81 10.58 0.06
N ARG A 66 14.69 11.72 0.73
CA ARG A 66 13.94 12.90 0.23
C ARG A 66 14.55 13.42 -1.05
N LEU A 67 15.86 13.58 -1.06
CA LEU A 67 16.61 14.05 -2.21
C LEU A 67 16.39 13.15 -3.45
N GLU A 68 16.39 11.83 -3.28
CA GLU A 68 16.13 10.89 -4.39
C GLU A 68 14.69 10.93 -4.90
N ILE A 69 13.70 11.12 -4.02
CA ILE A 69 12.31 11.32 -4.45
C ILE A 69 12.18 12.62 -5.25
N LEU A 70 12.78 13.71 -4.77
CA LEU A 70 12.72 14.99 -5.47
C LEU A 70 13.41 14.94 -6.83
N LYS A 71 14.55 14.25 -6.95
CA LYS A 71 15.21 13.99 -8.25
C LYS A 71 14.33 13.16 -9.19
N THR A 72 13.61 12.18 -8.65
CA THR A 72 12.64 11.38 -9.42
C THR A 72 11.50 12.26 -9.92
N ASN A 73 10.95 13.13 -9.07
CA ASN A 73 9.90 14.08 -9.45
C ASN A 73 10.38 15.02 -10.57
N LYS A 74 11.60 15.58 -10.45
CA LYS A 74 12.23 16.37 -11.50
C LYS A 74 12.28 15.62 -12.84
N ALA A 75 12.74 14.37 -12.82
CA ALA A 75 12.85 13.57 -14.04
C ALA A 75 11.47 13.33 -14.69
N LEU A 76 10.44 13.04 -13.89
CA LEU A 76 9.07 12.83 -14.37
C LEU A 76 8.47 14.11 -14.98
N ILE A 77 8.67 15.26 -14.33
CA ILE A 77 8.23 16.56 -14.84
C ILE A 77 8.93 16.86 -16.17
N GLN A 78 10.26 16.70 -16.24
CA GLN A 78 11.01 16.94 -17.47
C GLN A 78 10.60 16.01 -18.60
N GLN A 79 10.38 14.73 -18.30
CA GLN A 79 9.88 13.76 -19.27
C GLN A 79 8.52 14.19 -19.84
N ARG A 80 7.63 14.72 -18.99
CA ARG A 80 6.32 15.20 -19.41
C ARG A 80 6.40 16.46 -20.27
N ILE A 81 7.23 17.43 -19.90
CA ILE A 81 7.48 18.64 -20.71
C ILE A 81 7.97 18.23 -22.09
N ASN A 82 9.00 17.39 -22.16
CA ASN A 82 9.57 16.90 -23.43
C ASN A 82 8.53 16.15 -24.26
N ALA A 83 7.68 15.32 -23.64
CA ALA A 83 6.63 14.59 -24.33
C ALA A 83 5.60 15.53 -24.96
N ILE A 84 5.17 16.58 -24.25
CA ILE A 84 4.23 17.57 -24.78
C ILE A 84 4.89 18.39 -25.90
N GLU A 85 6.07 18.97 -25.64
CA GLU A 85 6.77 19.87 -26.57
C GLU A 85 7.22 19.17 -27.87
N SER A 86 7.47 17.85 -27.84
CA SER A 86 7.88 17.10 -29.03
C SER A 86 6.80 16.97 -30.11
N GLY A 87 5.53 17.33 -29.82
CA GLY A 87 4.42 17.39 -30.78
C GLY A 87 4.11 16.09 -31.54
N SER A 88 4.76 14.98 -31.18
CA SER A 88 4.69 13.73 -31.91
C SER A 88 3.40 12.99 -31.55
N LYS A 89 2.78 12.30 -32.52
CA LYS A 89 1.84 11.21 -32.22
C LYS A 89 2.67 10.14 -31.51
N VAL A 90 2.87 10.29 -30.21
CA VAL A 90 3.41 9.21 -29.43
C VAL A 90 2.27 8.20 -29.35
N GLU A 91 2.39 7.13 -30.12
CA GLU A 91 1.63 5.91 -29.86
C GLU A 91 2.19 5.37 -28.54
N ILE A 92 1.65 5.88 -27.43
CA ILE A 92 2.17 5.59 -26.10
C ILE A 92 1.62 4.22 -25.71
N VAL A 93 2.39 3.17 -26.03
CA VAL A 93 2.29 1.88 -25.33
C VAL A 93 3.08 2.01 -24.02
N THR A 94 2.67 2.92 -23.16
CA THR A 94 2.98 2.91 -21.72
C THR A 94 1.73 3.36 -20.99
N ASN A 95 1.50 2.86 -19.78
CA ASN A 95 0.29 3.10 -18.98
C ASN A 95 0.08 4.61 -18.67
N GLN A 96 -0.41 5.39 -19.63
CA GLN A 96 -0.92 6.73 -19.34
C GLN A 96 -2.25 6.57 -18.63
N THR A 97 -2.22 6.64 -17.31
CA THR A 97 -3.42 6.89 -16.52
C THR A 97 -3.87 8.32 -16.81
N ALA A 98 -5.13 8.50 -17.19
CA ALA A 98 -5.73 9.83 -17.34
C ALA A 98 -5.58 10.62 -16.03
N PRO A 99 -5.40 11.96 -16.08
CA PRO A 99 -5.39 12.79 -14.88
C PRO A 99 -6.62 12.55 -14.00
N ASP A 100 -6.38 12.37 -12.69
CA ASP A 100 -7.43 12.27 -11.67
C ASP A 100 -7.49 13.58 -10.88
N LEU A 101 -8.32 14.51 -11.38
CA LEU A 101 -8.43 15.84 -10.81
C LEU A 101 -9.05 15.83 -9.40
N LYS A 102 -9.92 14.87 -9.09
CA LYS A 102 -10.51 14.74 -7.75
C LYS A 102 -9.47 14.29 -6.72
N LEU A 103 -8.64 13.33 -7.11
CA LEU A 103 -7.50 12.93 -6.28
C LEU A 103 -6.49 14.07 -6.16
N ALA A 104 -6.23 14.83 -7.23
CA ALA A 104 -5.33 15.97 -7.20
C ALA A 104 -5.81 17.08 -6.24
N GLU A 105 -7.10 17.41 -6.22
CA GLU A 105 -7.68 18.36 -5.26
C GLU A 105 -7.49 17.90 -3.82
N LYS A 106 -7.75 16.62 -3.54
CA LYS A 106 -7.57 16.03 -2.22
C LYS A 106 -6.09 16.08 -1.78
N LEU A 107 -5.18 15.67 -2.65
CA LEU A 107 -3.74 15.68 -2.38
C LEU A 107 -3.21 17.12 -2.18
N THR A 108 -3.79 18.10 -2.89
CA THR A 108 -3.45 19.52 -2.71
C THR A 108 -3.83 20.00 -1.31
N ALA A 109 -5.00 19.61 -0.81
CA ALA A 109 -5.41 19.95 0.56
C ALA A 109 -4.51 19.28 1.61
N GLU A 110 -4.14 18.01 1.41
CA GLU A 110 -3.22 17.28 2.29
C GLU A 110 -1.81 17.90 2.30
N LEU A 111 -1.29 18.29 1.13
CA LEU A 111 -0.01 19.00 1.01
C LEU A 111 -0.02 20.35 1.74
N ALA A 112 -1.10 21.13 1.60
CA ALA A 112 -1.22 22.42 2.27
C ALA A 112 -1.26 22.26 3.80
N MET A 113 -1.91 21.21 4.30
CA MET A 113 -1.95 20.87 5.72
C MET A 113 -0.55 20.49 6.22
N LEU A 114 0.10 19.52 5.57
CA LEU A 114 1.43 19.03 5.97
C LEU A 114 2.49 20.14 5.90
N THR A 115 2.41 21.03 4.91
CA THR A 115 3.32 22.19 4.81
C THR A 115 3.19 23.12 6.02
N ARG A 116 1.96 23.36 6.50
CA ARG A 116 1.74 24.17 7.71
C ARG A 116 2.29 23.45 8.95
N GLU A 117 2.04 22.16 9.08
CA GLU A 117 2.56 21.35 10.19
C GLU A 117 4.09 21.36 10.24
N ILE A 118 4.76 21.18 9.10
CA ILE A 118 6.22 21.28 9.01
C ILE A 118 6.71 22.67 9.44
N SER A 119 6.02 23.73 9.01
CA SER A 119 6.36 25.10 9.41
C SER A 119 6.26 25.30 10.92
N THR A 120 5.15 24.85 11.53
CA THR A 120 4.97 24.88 12.99
C THR A 120 6.03 24.04 13.71
N ALA A 121 6.28 22.81 13.24
CA ALA A 121 7.28 21.92 13.83
C ALA A 121 8.70 22.53 13.77
N LYS A 122 9.04 23.23 12.68
CA LYS A 122 10.31 23.97 12.55
C LYS A 122 10.40 25.14 13.52
N GLN A 123 9.33 25.91 13.70
CA GLN A 123 9.28 27.01 14.66
C GLN A 123 9.45 26.52 16.10
N GLU A 124 8.79 25.41 16.45
CA GLU A 124 8.96 24.79 17.76
C GLU A 124 10.37 24.24 17.95
N ALA A 125 10.90 23.53 16.96
CA ALA A 125 12.25 22.95 17.03
C ALA A 125 13.34 24.02 17.17
N ALA A 126 13.12 25.23 16.64
CA ALA A 126 14.04 26.36 16.81
C ALA A 126 14.20 26.81 18.27
N GLN A 127 13.29 26.41 19.18
CA GLN A 127 13.40 26.69 20.61
C GLN A 127 14.32 25.70 21.34
N TYR A 128 14.82 24.65 20.65
CA TYR A 128 15.62 23.58 21.23
C TYR A 128 16.97 23.47 20.50
N ASP A 129 18.02 23.99 21.13
CA ASP A 129 19.39 23.86 20.64
C ASP A 129 20.03 22.55 21.09
N GLY A 130 20.10 21.59 20.18
CA GLY A 130 20.79 20.31 20.39
C GLY A 130 20.08 19.37 21.38
N GLY A 131 20.82 18.36 21.86
CA GLY A 131 20.29 17.35 22.78
C GLY A 131 19.30 16.35 22.14
N LEU A 132 18.81 15.40 22.95
CA LEU A 132 17.91 14.33 22.50
C LEU A 132 16.57 14.89 22.00
N VAL A 133 15.98 15.86 22.71
CA VAL A 133 14.70 16.47 22.33
C VAL A 133 14.82 17.22 21.00
N GLY A 134 15.87 18.03 20.81
CA GLY A 134 16.15 18.68 19.55
C GLY A 134 16.41 17.69 18.42
N SER A 135 17.08 16.56 18.71
CA SER A 135 17.34 15.49 17.73
C SER A 135 16.06 14.76 17.30
N ILE A 136 15.16 14.45 18.24
CA ILE A 136 13.85 13.85 17.94
C ILE A 136 13.02 14.81 17.09
N LYS A 137 12.93 16.10 17.46
CA LYS A 137 12.19 17.10 16.68
C LYS A 137 12.74 17.24 15.25
N LYS A 138 14.06 17.24 15.08
CA LYS A 138 14.70 17.26 13.75
C LYS A 138 14.40 15.99 12.94
N ALA A 139 14.38 14.82 13.58
CA ALA A 139 13.98 13.57 12.92
C ALA A 139 12.50 13.57 12.50
N THR A 140 11.61 14.10 13.35
CA THR A 140 10.20 14.30 13.01
C THR A 140 10.05 15.24 11.81
N ILE A 141 10.72 16.39 11.82
CA ILE A 141 10.69 17.34 10.68
C ILE A 141 11.19 16.67 9.41
N ALA A 142 12.32 15.96 9.46
CA ALA A 142 12.87 15.26 8.29
C ALA A 142 11.89 14.18 7.76
N THR A 143 11.14 13.53 8.64
CA THR A 143 10.13 12.54 8.27
C THR A 143 8.92 13.21 7.62
N GLN A 144 8.46 14.34 8.16
CA GLN A 144 7.37 15.11 7.55
C GLN A 144 7.76 15.66 6.18
N GLU A 145 8.99 16.16 6.01
CA GLU A 145 9.52 16.62 4.72
C GLU A 145 9.65 15.48 3.70
N GLN A 146 9.98 14.27 4.15
CA GLN A 146 9.95 13.06 3.32
C GLN A 146 8.53 12.75 2.84
N SER A 147 7.55 12.78 3.76
CA SER A 147 6.14 12.58 3.42
C SER A 147 5.61 13.64 2.45
N LEU A 148 6.05 14.90 2.61
CA LEU A 148 5.71 15.99 1.69
C LEU A 148 6.19 15.67 0.26
N ALA A 149 7.44 15.22 0.10
CA ALA A 149 7.98 14.85 -1.21
C ALA A 149 7.23 13.66 -1.86
N MET A 150 6.79 12.70 -1.05
CA MET A 150 5.94 11.58 -1.51
C MET A 150 4.54 12.04 -1.94
N LEU A 151 3.91 12.95 -1.18
CA LEU A 151 2.61 13.51 -1.54
C LEU A 151 2.70 14.37 -2.80
N GLN A 152 3.78 15.14 -2.98
CA GLN A 152 4.06 15.88 -4.21
C GLN A 152 4.18 14.91 -5.39
N GLN A 153 4.90 13.80 -5.24
CA GLN A 153 5.01 12.78 -6.28
C GLN A 153 3.63 12.20 -6.67
N LYS A 154 2.80 11.86 -5.68
CA LYS A 154 1.42 11.40 -5.90
C LYS A 154 0.57 12.48 -6.59
N LEU A 155 0.72 13.75 -6.20
CA LEU A 155 -0.01 14.86 -6.81
C LEU A 155 0.40 15.05 -8.27
N LEU A 156 1.69 15.02 -8.60
CA LEU A 156 2.19 15.13 -9.97
C LEU A 156 1.64 14.01 -10.86
N SER A 157 1.57 12.78 -10.33
CA SER A 157 0.92 11.65 -11.01
C SER A 157 -0.56 11.92 -11.25
N ALA A 158 -1.32 12.30 -10.22
CA ALA A 158 -2.75 12.56 -10.33
C ALA A 158 -3.08 13.75 -11.27
N LYS A 159 -2.32 14.85 -11.17
CA LYS A 159 -2.56 16.09 -11.92
C LYS A 159 -2.15 15.99 -13.39
N TYR A 160 -1.07 15.26 -13.71
CA TYR A 160 -0.49 15.24 -15.05
C TYR A 160 -0.44 13.84 -15.69
N GLY A 161 -0.95 12.81 -15.03
CA GLY A 161 -0.95 11.42 -15.51
C GLY A 161 0.47 10.82 -15.59
N LEU A 162 1.37 11.21 -14.68
CA LEU A 162 2.75 10.71 -14.67
C LEU A 162 2.82 9.29 -14.11
N ALA A 163 3.49 8.39 -14.83
CA ALA A 163 3.80 7.06 -14.35
C ALA A 163 4.97 7.15 -13.36
N VAL A 164 4.67 7.05 -12.06
CA VAL A 164 5.69 7.04 -11.02
C VAL A 164 6.37 5.67 -11.03
N PRO A 165 7.70 5.58 -11.24
CA PRO A 165 8.41 4.32 -11.06
C PRO A 165 8.28 3.91 -9.60
N THR A 166 7.71 2.73 -9.36
CA THR A 166 7.73 2.13 -8.03
C THR A 166 9.20 1.91 -7.67
N ILE A 167 9.75 2.69 -6.75
CA ILE A 167 11.11 2.51 -6.28
C ILE A 167 11.13 1.19 -5.50
N ALA A 168 11.51 0.10 -6.18
CA ALA A 168 12.03 -1.07 -5.51
C ALA A 168 13.33 -0.63 -4.83
N HIS A 169 13.30 -0.43 -3.51
CA HIS A 169 14.54 -0.29 -2.77
C HIS A 169 15.34 -1.59 -2.97
N HIS A 170 16.45 -1.47 -3.70
CA HIS A 170 17.52 -2.45 -3.67
C HIS A 170 18.09 -2.48 -2.24
N ALA A 171 17.46 -3.27 -1.38
CA ALA A 171 18.23 -3.99 -0.39
C ALA A 171 19.19 -4.88 -1.18
N THR A 172 20.48 -4.70 -0.93
CA THR A 172 21.57 -5.51 -1.48
C THR A 172 21.34 -6.97 -1.09
N SER A 173 20.55 -7.67 -1.89
CA SER A 173 20.52 -9.11 -1.96
C SER A 173 21.13 -9.46 -3.30
N THR A 174 22.29 -10.10 -3.23
CA THR A 174 23.02 -10.69 -4.34
C THR A 174 22.05 -11.44 -5.25
N ALA A 175 21.71 -10.81 -6.38
CA ALA A 175 20.86 -11.36 -7.41
C ALA A 175 21.57 -12.57 -8.05
N SER A 176 21.15 -13.77 -7.65
CA SER A 176 21.23 -14.92 -8.55
C SER A 176 20.04 -14.82 -9.52
N LYS A 177 20.35 -14.56 -10.78
CA LYS A 177 19.41 -14.70 -11.89
C LYS A 177 18.92 -16.15 -11.93
N SER A 178 17.61 -16.38 -11.99
CA SER A 178 17.02 -17.32 -12.94
C SER A 178 15.49 -17.26 -12.93
N ASN A 179 14.97 -17.01 -14.13
CA ASN A 179 13.74 -17.54 -14.72
C ASN A 179 12.40 -17.41 -14.00
N GLN A 180 11.47 -16.82 -14.76
CA GLN A 180 10.10 -17.27 -14.94
C GLN A 180 9.92 -18.72 -14.47
N ARG A 181 9.20 -18.89 -13.37
CA ARG A 181 8.63 -20.17 -12.97
C ARG A 181 7.13 -20.00 -13.00
N GLU A 182 6.53 -20.76 -13.90
CA GLU A 182 5.12 -21.13 -13.88
C GLU A 182 4.68 -21.48 -12.45
N GLU A 183 3.40 -21.22 -12.19
CA GLU A 183 2.68 -21.55 -10.96
C GLU A 183 3.16 -22.88 -10.36
N PRO A 184 3.48 -22.95 -9.05
CA PRO A 184 3.58 -24.23 -8.39
C PRO A 184 2.16 -24.76 -8.19
N VAL A 185 1.64 -25.44 -9.22
CA VAL A 185 0.62 -26.47 -8.98
C VAL A 185 1.33 -27.55 -8.16
N ALA A 186 0.97 -27.63 -6.87
CA ALA A 186 1.41 -28.67 -5.96
C ALA A 186 1.09 -30.03 -6.59
N LYS A 187 2.13 -30.81 -6.91
CA LYS A 187 2.03 -32.07 -7.66
C LYS A 187 1.51 -33.27 -6.84
N ASP A 188 1.14 -33.08 -5.56
CA ASP A 188 0.72 -34.17 -4.67
C ASP A 188 -0.47 -33.79 -3.74
N ALA A 189 -1.34 -32.85 -4.13
CA ALA A 189 -2.58 -32.62 -3.35
C ALA A 189 -3.50 -33.85 -3.46
N LEU A 190 -3.57 -34.65 -2.39
CA LEU A 190 -4.33 -35.90 -2.32
C LEU A 190 -5.84 -35.67 -2.18
N LEU A 191 -6.25 -34.46 -1.81
CA LEU A 191 -7.64 -34.07 -1.59
C LEU A 191 -7.97 -32.76 -2.35
N PRO A 192 -9.15 -32.64 -2.98
CA PRO A 192 -9.54 -31.42 -3.69
C PRO A 192 -9.81 -30.26 -2.71
N PRO A 193 -9.67 -28.98 -3.15
CA PRO A 193 -10.03 -27.81 -2.35
C PRO A 193 -11.50 -27.83 -1.90
N GLY A 194 -11.75 -27.41 -0.66
CA GLY A 194 -13.10 -27.20 -0.13
C GLY A 194 -13.80 -25.96 -0.70
N ILE A 195 -15.05 -25.77 -0.29
CA ILE A 195 -15.90 -24.64 -0.72
C ILE A 195 -15.82 -23.41 0.19
N GLY A 196 -15.17 -23.52 1.35
CA GLY A 196 -14.98 -22.43 2.30
C GLY A 196 -13.78 -21.53 1.99
N PRO A 197 -13.50 -20.55 2.89
CA PRO A 197 -12.42 -19.58 2.70
C PRO A 197 -11.08 -20.25 2.44
N PHE A 198 -10.33 -19.72 1.47
CA PHE A 198 -9.04 -20.27 1.03
C PHE A 198 -9.07 -21.75 0.59
N GLY A 199 -10.26 -22.27 0.26
CA GLY A 199 -10.45 -23.67 -0.06
C GLY A 199 -10.42 -24.60 1.16
N LEU A 200 -10.60 -24.06 2.36
CA LEU A 200 -10.70 -24.80 3.63
C LEU A 200 -12.13 -24.71 4.17
N GLN A 201 -12.56 -25.74 4.90
CA GLN A 201 -13.91 -25.82 5.47
C GLN A 201 -13.87 -26.21 6.95
N MET A 202 -14.94 -25.84 7.67
CA MET A 202 -15.12 -26.22 9.07
C MET A 202 -14.92 -27.73 9.26
N GLY A 203 -14.26 -28.12 10.35
CA GLY A 203 -14.13 -29.52 10.74
C GLY A 203 -12.99 -30.30 10.09
N LEU A 204 -12.22 -29.70 9.17
CA LEU A 204 -11.04 -30.37 8.62
C LEU A 204 -10.02 -30.71 9.71
N THR A 205 -9.53 -31.94 9.71
CA THR A 205 -8.44 -32.32 10.62
C THR A 205 -7.12 -31.73 10.13
N LYS A 206 -6.11 -31.66 11.00
CA LYS A 206 -4.73 -31.26 10.63
C LYS A 206 -4.26 -32.06 9.41
N LYS A 207 -4.41 -33.38 9.46
CA LYS A 207 -4.02 -34.28 8.38
C LYS A 207 -4.74 -33.97 7.07
N ASN A 208 -6.04 -33.66 7.09
CA ASN A 208 -6.75 -33.30 5.86
C ASN A 208 -6.17 -32.04 5.22
N VAL A 209 -5.85 -31.01 6.01
CA VAL A 209 -5.24 -29.79 5.49
C VAL A 209 -3.85 -30.07 4.90
N GLU A 210 -3.05 -30.90 5.57
CA GLU A 210 -1.73 -31.33 5.05
C GLU A 210 -1.87 -32.12 3.75
N ASP A 211 -2.81 -33.06 3.68
CA ASP A 211 -3.08 -33.87 2.49
C ASP A 211 -3.63 -33.00 1.32
N MET A 212 -4.37 -31.93 1.60
CA MET A 212 -4.88 -30.98 0.59
C MET A 212 -3.79 -30.05 0.04
N THR A 213 -2.75 -29.77 0.81
CA THR A 213 -1.72 -28.76 0.48
C THR A 213 -0.37 -29.36 0.13
N GLY A 214 -0.13 -30.63 0.49
CA GLY A 214 1.16 -31.30 0.34
C GLY A 214 2.23 -30.79 1.31
N VAL A 215 1.86 -30.00 2.33
CA VAL A 215 2.82 -29.43 3.31
C VAL A 215 2.43 -29.83 4.73
N THR A 216 3.43 -30.04 5.58
CA THR A 216 3.22 -30.28 7.01
C THR A 216 2.97 -28.95 7.73
N LEU A 217 1.92 -28.89 8.56
CA LEU A 217 1.61 -27.69 9.32
C LEU A 217 2.55 -27.55 10.52
N THR A 218 3.07 -26.34 10.72
CA THR A 218 3.99 -26.03 11.82
C THR A 218 3.21 -25.61 13.06
N ALA A 219 3.43 -26.27 14.21
CA ALA A 219 2.76 -25.87 15.45
C ALA A 219 3.36 -24.57 16.01
N ILE A 220 2.54 -23.66 16.52
CA ILE A 220 3.04 -22.49 17.26
C ILE A 220 3.44 -22.93 18.67
N PRO A 221 4.69 -22.67 19.11
CA PRO A 221 5.12 -23.00 20.47
C PRO A 221 4.21 -22.37 21.53
N ASN A 222 3.93 -23.11 22.61
CA ASN A 222 3.12 -22.65 23.74
C ASN A 222 1.69 -22.23 23.37
N ARG A 223 1.16 -22.70 22.22
CA ARG A 223 -0.20 -22.43 21.77
C ARG A 223 -0.85 -23.74 21.32
N LEU A 224 -1.82 -24.18 22.10
CA LEU A 224 -2.49 -25.45 21.86
C LEU A 224 -3.34 -25.37 20.58
N ASN A 225 -3.28 -26.41 19.75
CA ASN A 225 -4.12 -26.58 18.56
C ASN A 225 -3.99 -25.46 17.50
N ILE A 226 -2.94 -24.63 17.57
CA ILE A 226 -2.69 -23.55 16.61
C ILE A 226 -1.49 -23.91 15.74
N TYR A 227 -1.71 -23.86 14.43
CA TYR A 227 -0.73 -24.21 13.42
C TYR A 227 -0.55 -23.09 12.40
N THR A 228 0.62 -23.02 11.76
CA THR A 228 0.94 -22.08 10.68
C THR A 228 1.30 -22.80 9.39
N THR A 229 1.02 -22.12 8.28
CA THR A 229 1.40 -22.51 6.91
C THR A 229 1.46 -21.29 6.00
N GLU A 230 2.25 -21.36 4.94
CA GLU A 230 2.27 -20.38 3.84
C GLU A 230 1.43 -20.85 2.64
N VAL A 231 1.00 -22.11 2.66
CA VAL A 231 0.28 -22.77 1.56
C VAL A 231 -1.13 -23.15 2.02
N VAL A 232 -2.11 -22.73 1.22
CA VAL A 232 -3.53 -23.09 1.34
C VAL A 232 -4.08 -23.46 -0.04
N PRO A 233 -5.16 -24.25 -0.13
CA PRO A 233 -5.67 -24.75 -1.41
C PRO A 233 -6.08 -23.67 -2.41
N LYS A 234 -6.57 -22.51 -1.94
CA LYS A 234 -6.85 -21.32 -2.77
C LYS A 234 -6.20 -20.10 -2.15
N THR A 235 -5.16 -19.59 -2.78
CA THR A 235 -4.40 -18.43 -2.29
C THR A 235 -5.06 -17.11 -2.68
N TYR A 236 -4.75 -16.07 -1.92
CA TYR A 236 -5.11 -14.70 -2.27
C TYR A 236 -3.88 -13.81 -2.09
N TYR A 237 -3.58 -12.99 -3.11
CA TYR A 237 -2.32 -12.25 -3.23
C TYR A 237 -2.00 -11.30 -2.05
N ALA A 238 -2.99 -10.95 -1.22
CA ALA A 238 -2.78 -10.05 -0.09
C ALA A 238 -2.26 -10.73 1.18
N PHE A 239 -2.21 -12.07 1.23
CA PHE A 239 -1.84 -12.84 2.42
C PHE A 239 -0.75 -13.85 2.13
N GLU A 240 0.24 -13.91 3.03
CA GLU A 240 1.44 -14.73 2.91
C GLU A 240 1.48 -15.85 3.94
N THR A 241 0.96 -15.59 5.15
CA THR A 241 0.95 -16.57 6.25
C THR A 241 -0.47 -16.83 6.72
N TYR A 242 -0.78 -18.10 7.00
CA TYR A 242 -2.07 -18.55 7.51
C TYR A 242 -1.87 -19.22 8.85
N ILE A 243 -2.67 -18.81 9.84
CA ILE A 243 -2.75 -19.39 11.18
C ILE A 243 -4.09 -20.10 11.30
N LEU A 244 -4.04 -21.38 11.64
CA LEU A 244 -5.18 -22.28 11.70
C LEU A 244 -5.38 -22.77 13.14
N LEU A 245 -6.60 -22.62 13.67
CA LEU A 245 -7.02 -23.27 14.91
C LEU A 245 -7.72 -24.58 14.57
N ILE A 246 -7.11 -25.71 14.92
CA ILE A 246 -7.60 -27.05 14.57
C ILE A 246 -7.72 -27.88 15.84
N SER A 247 -8.94 -28.08 16.32
CA SER A 247 -9.20 -28.97 17.45
C SER A 247 -9.04 -30.43 17.03
N PRO A 248 -8.48 -31.30 17.90
CA PRO A 248 -8.47 -32.74 17.68
C PRO A 248 -9.88 -33.37 17.75
N LYS A 249 -10.86 -32.70 18.37
CA LYS A 249 -12.24 -33.18 18.51
C LYS A 249 -13.14 -32.72 17.37
N VAL A 250 -13.10 -31.42 17.06
CA VAL A 250 -14.06 -30.77 16.16
C VAL A 250 -13.42 -30.22 14.88
N GLY A 251 -12.12 -30.43 14.68
CA GLY A 251 -11.39 -30.02 13.48
C GLY A 251 -11.16 -28.51 13.37
N LEU A 252 -10.98 -28.02 12.14
CA LEU A 252 -10.71 -26.62 11.82
C LEU A 252 -11.85 -25.72 12.28
N CYS A 253 -11.50 -24.68 13.02
CA CYS A 253 -12.43 -23.75 13.67
C CYS A 253 -12.22 -22.28 13.29
N ARG A 254 -10.97 -21.90 12.99
CA ARG A 254 -10.61 -20.52 12.63
C ARG A 254 -9.48 -20.51 11.64
N ILE A 255 -9.56 -19.60 10.69
CA ILE A 255 -8.48 -19.27 9.75
C ILE A 255 -8.15 -17.80 9.95
N ARG A 256 -6.88 -17.48 10.22
CA ARG A 256 -6.37 -16.11 10.20
C ARG A 256 -5.30 -15.99 9.13
N ALA A 257 -5.56 -15.21 8.10
CA ALA A 257 -4.62 -14.91 7.03
C ALA A 257 -3.94 -13.57 7.32
N LEU A 258 -2.61 -13.54 7.36
CA LEU A 258 -1.81 -12.37 7.68
C LEU A 258 -1.14 -11.86 6.41
N SER A 259 -1.17 -10.54 6.24
CA SER A 259 -0.30 -9.88 5.28
C SER A 259 1.14 -9.94 5.78
N GLY A 260 2.09 -9.82 4.86
CA GLY A 260 3.43 -9.39 5.20
C GLY A 260 3.46 -7.95 5.74
N ASP A 261 4.66 -7.44 5.94
CA ASP A 261 4.90 -6.07 6.41
C ASP A 261 4.45 -5.03 5.38
N ILE A 262 3.71 -4.03 5.85
CA ILE A 262 3.23 -2.91 5.05
C ILE A 262 3.91 -1.65 5.59
N ASN A 263 4.85 -1.12 4.82
CA ASN A 263 5.44 0.18 5.08
C ASN A 263 4.37 1.26 4.95
N THR A 264 4.30 2.13 5.95
CA THR A 264 3.33 3.21 6.02
C THR A 264 3.88 4.40 6.81
N ASP A 265 3.18 5.52 6.78
CA ASP A 265 3.50 6.68 7.63
C ASP A 265 2.85 6.55 9.02
N SER A 266 3.13 7.51 9.90
CA SER A 266 2.55 7.52 11.25
C SER A 266 1.03 7.70 11.27
N TYR A 267 0.44 8.16 10.15
CA TYR A 267 -1.00 8.30 9.94
C TYR A 267 -1.65 7.00 9.42
N GLY A 268 -0.86 6.00 9.02
CA GLY A 268 -1.29 4.69 8.54
C GLY A 268 -1.95 4.70 7.17
N VAL A 269 -1.56 5.60 6.27
CA VAL A 269 -2.23 5.79 4.96
C VAL A 269 -2.26 4.52 4.12
N GLU A 270 -1.11 3.89 3.90
CA GLU A 270 -0.96 2.66 3.12
C GLU A 270 -1.72 1.50 3.78
N LEU A 271 -1.69 1.43 5.12
CA LEU A 271 -2.40 0.40 5.88
C LEU A 271 -3.93 0.52 5.72
N LYS A 272 -4.46 1.75 5.84
CA LYS A 272 -5.88 2.06 5.58
C LYS A 272 -6.28 1.72 4.15
N SER A 273 -5.41 2.01 3.18
CA SER A 273 -5.66 1.66 1.77
C SER A 273 -5.75 0.15 1.59
N ARG A 274 -4.81 -0.60 2.15
CA ARG A 274 -4.77 -2.07 2.06
C ARG A 274 -6.02 -2.71 2.64
N VAL A 275 -6.49 -2.24 3.80
CA VAL A 275 -7.75 -2.72 4.40
C VAL A 275 -8.93 -2.47 3.45
N LYS A 276 -9.03 -1.27 2.85
CA LYS A 276 -10.10 -0.93 1.91
C LYS A 276 -10.07 -1.80 0.65
N ASP A 277 -8.89 -2.07 0.10
CA ASP A 277 -8.73 -2.90 -1.10
C ASP A 277 -9.15 -4.35 -0.87
N ILE A 278 -8.76 -4.92 0.28
CA ILE A 278 -9.19 -6.28 0.67
C ILE A 278 -10.70 -6.29 0.90
N ALA A 279 -11.26 -5.31 1.63
CA ALA A 279 -12.70 -5.25 1.91
C ALA A 279 -13.55 -5.11 0.64
N LYS A 280 -13.06 -4.38 -0.37
CA LYS A 280 -13.72 -4.29 -1.68
C LYS A 280 -13.85 -5.66 -2.33
N SER A 281 -12.81 -6.48 -2.26
CA SER A 281 -12.82 -7.84 -2.79
C SER A 281 -13.74 -8.78 -2.00
N LEU A 282 -13.85 -8.58 -0.69
CA LEU A 282 -14.78 -9.33 0.18
C LEU A 282 -16.25 -8.95 -0.05
N THR A 283 -16.51 -7.71 -0.49
CA THR A 283 -17.87 -7.20 -0.68
C THR A 283 -18.69 -8.02 -1.67
N ALA A 284 -18.05 -8.61 -2.69
CA ALA A 284 -18.73 -9.46 -3.67
C ALA A 284 -19.31 -10.75 -3.04
N ASN A 285 -18.64 -11.30 -2.01
CA ASN A 285 -18.99 -12.58 -1.41
C ASN A 285 -19.84 -12.42 -0.15
N TYR A 286 -19.60 -11.36 0.63
CA TYR A 286 -20.18 -11.19 1.98
C TYR A 286 -20.98 -9.90 2.14
N GLY A 287 -21.07 -9.07 1.09
CA GLY A 287 -21.72 -7.77 1.15
C GLY A 287 -20.90 -6.72 1.90
N LYS A 288 -21.53 -5.59 2.21
CA LYS A 288 -20.88 -4.48 2.92
C LYS A 288 -20.71 -4.80 4.41
N GLY A 289 -19.47 -4.83 4.87
CA GLY A 289 -19.14 -4.95 6.30
C GLY A 289 -19.29 -3.64 7.07
N ASN A 290 -19.21 -3.74 8.39
CA ASN A 290 -19.27 -2.62 9.33
C ASN A 290 -17.85 -2.13 9.60
N ALA A 291 -17.49 -0.97 9.06
CA ALA A 291 -16.18 -0.37 9.28
C ALA A 291 -16.13 0.39 10.61
N THR A 292 -15.06 0.18 11.37
CA THR A 292 -14.85 0.78 12.69
C THR A 292 -13.43 1.34 12.76
N ASP A 293 -13.30 2.63 13.11
CA ASP A 293 -12.06 3.26 13.58
C ASP A 293 -12.38 3.83 14.96
N LEU A 294 -11.94 3.13 16.00
CA LEU A 294 -12.27 3.46 17.38
C LEU A 294 -10.99 3.67 18.18
N LEU A 295 -10.79 4.88 18.69
CA LEU A 295 -9.79 5.17 19.72
C LEU A 295 -10.43 4.95 21.10
N LEU A 296 -9.78 4.19 21.97
CA LEU A 296 -10.25 3.93 23.31
C LEU A 296 -10.30 5.23 24.14
N PRO A 297 -11.33 5.41 24.98
CA PRO A 297 -11.42 6.56 25.87
C PRO A 297 -10.19 6.67 26.78
N GLY A 298 -9.64 7.87 26.89
CA GLY A 298 -8.47 8.15 27.73
C GLY A 298 -7.11 7.87 27.08
N SER A 299 -7.08 7.44 25.80
CA SER A 299 -5.83 7.27 25.07
C SER A 299 -5.04 8.57 24.97
N LEU A 300 -3.71 8.45 25.14
CA LEU A 300 -2.77 9.56 24.95
C LEU A 300 -2.47 9.81 23.46
N TRP A 301 -2.72 8.81 22.59
CA TRP A 301 -2.39 8.78 21.15
C TRP A 301 -3.54 9.32 20.30
N LYS A 302 -4.00 10.52 20.62
CA LYS A 302 -5.20 11.12 20.04
C LYS A 302 -4.95 11.97 18.81
N GLU A 303 -3.71 12.41 18.60
CA GLU A 303 -3.39 13.26 17.46
C GLU A 303 -3.39 12.43 16.15
N PRO A 304 -3.69 13.03 14.99
CA PRO A 304 -3.74 12.30 13.72
C PRO A 304 -2.43 11.56 13.40
N GLY A 305 -1.28 12.17 13.74
CA GLY A 305 0.03 11.58 13.55
C GLY A 305 0.35 10.43 14.51
N ASP A 306 -0.44 10.23 15.56
CA ASP A 306 -0.29 9.12 16.51
C ASP A 306 -1.08 7.87 16.08
N TRP A 307 -1.64 7.86 14.87
CA TRP A 307 -2.57 6.80 14.48
C TRP A 307 -1.96 5.40 14.54
N MET A 308 -0.74 5.24 14.02
CA MET A 308 0.02 3.98 14.13
C MET A 308 0.41 3.66 15.58
N MET A 309 0.67 4.67 16.42
CA MET A 309 0.97 4.47 17.83
C MET A 309 -0.26 3.97 18.61
N GLY A 310 -1.44 4.50 18.30
CA GLY A 310 -2.70 4.00 18.86
C GLY A 310 -2.92 2.52 18.55
N LEU A 311 -2.68 2.09 17.29
CA LEU A 311 -2.72 0.67 16.93
C LEU A 311 -1.65 -0.14 17.67
N LEU A 312 -0.41 0.36 17.72
CA LEU A 312 0.72 -0.34 18.32
C LEU A 312 0.51 -0.58 19.82
N LYS A 313 -0.07 0.40 20.51
CA LYS A 313 -0.41 0.33 21.94
C LYS A 313 -1.74 -0.36 22.22
N LYS A 314 -2.43 -0.83 21.18
CA LYS A 314 -3.76 -1.46 21.27
C LYS A 314 -4.80 -0.54 21.91
N GLU A 315 -4.61 0.77 21.75
CA GLU A 315 -5.52 1.82 22.21
C GLU A 315 -6.41 2.31 21.06
N ARG A 316 -6.17 1.85 19.83
CA ARG A 316 -7.04 2.05 18.67
C ARG A 316 -7.36 0.70 18.02
N TYR A 317 -8.62 0.53 17.63
CA TYR A 317 -9.08 -0.54 16.75
C TYR A 317 -9.38 0.05 15.37
N PHE A 318 -8.86 -0.56 14.31
CA PHE A 318 -9.21 -0.22 12.94
C PHE A 318 -9.48 -1.49 12.14
N GLY A 319 -10.74 -1.70 11.78
CA GLY A 319 -11.15 -2.91 11.10
C GLY A 319 -12.52 -2.84 10.46
N ILE A 320 -12.89 -3.92 9.80
CA ILE A 320 -14.19 -4.13 9.18
C ILE A 320 -14.68 -5.51 9.59
N ASP A 321 -15.88 -5.54 10.14
CA ASP A 321 -16.51 -6.75 10.64
C ASP A 321 -17.72 -7.10 9.79
N TRP A 322 -17.89 -8.39 9.50
CA TRP A 322 -19.12 -8.93 8.93
C TRP A 322 -19.77 -9.86 9.95
N GLU A 323 -21.01 -9.53 10.30
CA GLU A 323 -21.85 -10.34 11.17
C GLU A 323 -22.92 -11.05 10.35
N GLU A 324 -23.28 -12.26 10.79
CA GLU A 324 -24.35 -13.03 10.19
C GLU A 324 -25.69 -12.33 10.44
N LYS A 325 -26.49 -12.13 9.39
CA LYS A 325 -27.84 -11.56 9.51
C LYS A 325 -28.87 -12.66 9.28
N LYS A 326 -29.99 -12.63 10.02
CA LYS A 326 -31.06 -13.64 9.93
C LYS A 326 -31.60 -13.82 8.51
N ASP A 327 -31.65 -12.75 7.73
CA ASP A 327 -32.15 -12.73 6.35
C ASP A 327 -31.08 -13.10 5.30
N LYS A 328 -29.79 -13.09 5.69
CA LYS A 328 -28.65 -13.42 4.84
C LYS A 328 -27.60 -14.18 5.66
N PRO A 329 -27.85 -15.48 5.95
CA PRO A 329 -26.91 -16.29 6.68
C PRO A 329 -25.60 -16.44 5.91
N PHE A 330 -24.50 -16.64 6.62
CA PHE A 330 -23.24 -16.91 5.96
C PHE A 330 -23.27 -18.30 5.31
N LYS A 331 -22.58 -18.42 4.19
CA LYS A 331 -22.27 -19.71 3.57
C LYS A 331 -21.07 -20.34 4.29
N ASN A 332 -20.88 -21.64 4.08
CA ASN A 332 -19.69 -22.39 4.53
C ASN A 332 -19.48 -22.39 6.06
N ASP A 333 -20.58 -22.43 6.81
CA ASP A 333 -20.58 -22.57 8.28
C ASP A 333 -19.76 -21.50 9.02
N LEU A 334 -19.69 -20.30 8.45
CA LEU A 334 -19.08 -19.15 9.12
C LEU A 334 -20.01 -18.58 10.19
N GLN A 335 -19.41 -18.13 11.29
CA GLN A 335 -20.02 -17.37 12.37
C GLN A 335 -19.65 -15.88 12.26
N GLY A 336 -18.41 -15.57 11.85
CA GLY A 336 -17.91 -14.21 11.78
C GLY A 336 -16.73 -14.04 10.82
N ILE A 337 -16.60 -12.82 10.29
CA ILE A 337 -15.47 -12.41 9.45
C ILE A 337 -14.97 -11.07 9.96
N MET A 338 -13.66 -10.96 10.16
CA MET A 338 -13.01 -9.75 10.67
C MET A 338 -11.79 -9.44 9.83
N LEU A 339 -11.68 -8.20 9.37
CA LEU A 339 -10.50 -7.67 8.70
C LEU A 339 -9.94 -6.53 9.55
N GLU A 340 -8.75 -6.68 10.10
CA GLU A 340 -8.18 -5.72 11.06
C GLU A 340 -6.76 -5.31 10.67
N ALA A 341 -6.43 -4.04 10.95
CA ALA A 341 -5.08 -3.52 10.87
C ALA A 341 -4.38 -3.55 12.24
N THR A 342 -3.10 -3.91 12.23
CA THR A 342 -2.22 -3.91 13.39
C THR A 342 -0.94 -3.14 13.06
N ALA A 343 -0.28 -2.62 14.08
CA ALA A 343 1.01 -1.94 13.93
C ALA A 343 2.13 -2.79 14.54
N VAL A 344 3.23 -2.94 13.81
CA VAL A 344 4.49 -3.52 14.28
C VAL A 344 5.35 -2.43 14.92
N ASN A 345 5.35 -1.25 14.30
CA ASN A 345 5.95 -0.03 14.82
C ASN A 345 5.25 1.20 14.21
N SER A 346 5.80 2.40 14.39
CA SER A 346 5.19 3.65 13.90
C SER A 346 5.18 3.82 12.38
N GLY A 347 5.94 3.02 11.63
CA GLY A 347 6.02 3.07 10.15
C GLY A 347 5.80 1.73 9.46
N VAL A 348 5.45 0.69 10.20
CA VAL A 348 5.17 -0.65 9.65
C VAL A 348 3.94 -1.21 10.34
N GLY A 349 2.98 -1.65 9.53
CA GLY A 349 1.80 -2.37 9.99
C GLY A 349 1.57 -3.66 9.21
N SER A 350 0.55 -4.40 9.64
CA SER A 350 0.11 -5.61 8.98
C SER A 350 -1.42 -5.68 9.04
N VAL A 351 -2.04 -6.29 8.04
CA VAL A 351 -3.47 -6.54 8.00
C VAL A 351 -3.69 -8.04 8.18
N TYR A 352 -4.69 -8.41 8.97
CA TYR A 352 -5.13 -9.80 9.02
C TYR A 352 -6.61 -9.93 8.74
N LEU A 353 -6.97 -11.01 8.04
CA LEU A 353 -8.33 -11.44 7.79
C LEU A 353 -8.60 -12.72 8.56
N GLN A 354 -9.61 -12.70 9.43
CA GLN A 354 -10.04 -13.82 10.22
C GLN A 354 -11.40 -14.32 9.74
N TYR A 355 -11.52 -15.63 9.62
CA TYR A 355 -12.76 -16.37 9.45
C TYR A 355 -12.96 -17.26 10.67
N ASP A 356 -14.08 -17.08 11.36
CA ASP A 356 -14.52 -17.94 12.47
C ASP A 356 -15.66 -18.83 11.98
N PHE A 357 -15.51 -20.13 12.16
CA PHE A 357 -16.55 -21.11 11.87
C PHE A 357 -17.47 -21.32 13.09
N LYS A 358 -18.66 -21.90 12.86
CA LYS A 358 -19.68 -22.13 13.89
C LYS A 358 -19.22 -23.02 15.07
N ASN A 359 -18.15 -23.81 14.89
CA ASN A 359 -17.55 -24.64 15.94
C ASN A 359 -16.43 -23.94 16.74
N VAL A 360 -16.17 -22.64 16.53
CA VAL A 360 -15.04 -21.95 17.18
C VAL A 360 -15.15 -21.89 18.71
N ASP A 361 -16.37 -21.78 19.25
CA ASP A 361 -16.61 -21.75 20.69
C ASP A 361 -16.22 -23.09 21.36
N GLU A 362 -16.47 -24.21 20.68
CA GLU A 362 -16.05 -25.54 21.14
C GLU A 362 -14.52 -25.68 21.14
N CYS A 363 -13.87 -25.13 20.11
CA CYS A 363 -12.41 -25.07 20.03
C CYS A 363 -11.77 -24.25 21.15
N ILE A 364 -12.31 -23.07 21.42
CA ILE A 364 -11.83 -22.18 22.49
C ILE A 364 -12.02 -22.84 23.86
N LYS A 365 -13.19 -23.46 24.08
CA LYS A 365 -13.46 -24.20 25.31
C LYS A 365 -12.47 -25.34 25.52
N GLU A 366 -12.19 -26.16 24.50
CA GLU A 366 -11.21 -27.24 24.61
C GLU A 366 -9.80 -26.73 24.96
N ALA A 367 -9.39 -25.61 24.36
CA ALA A 367 -8.10 -25.01 24.64
C ALA A 367 -8.00 -24.54 26.10
N ASN A 368 -9.03 -23.84 26.60
CA ASN A 368 -9.09 -23.35 27.97
C ASN A 368 -9.17 -24.48 28.99
N ASP A 369 -9.97 -25.52 28.75
CA ASP A 369 -10.11 -26.67 29.66
C ASP A 369 -8.77 -27.40 29.83
N LYS A 370 -7.98 -27.53 28.75
CA LYS A 370 -6.64 -28.15 28.80
C LYS A 370 -5.61 -27.26 29.52
N GLU A 371 -5.60 -25.95 29.25
CA GLU A 371 -4.73 -25.02 29.97
C GLU A 371 -5.03 -25.02 31.48
N ASN A 372 -6.32 -24.99 31.86
CA ASN A 372 -6.73 -25.06 33.26
C ASN A 372 -6.38 -26.40 33.93
N SER A 373 -6.39 -27.52 33.19
CA SER A 373 -5.99 -28.82 33.72
C SER A 373 -4.48 -29.01 33.93
N ALA A 374 -3.67 -28.09 33.39
CA ALA A 374 -2.22 -28.08 33.56
C ALA A 374 -1.74 -27.26 34.77
N LEU A 375 -2.67 -26.56 35.44
CA LEU A 375 -2.51 -25.89 36.73
C LEU A 375 -3.12 -26.76 37.83
#